data_AF-A0A9P6LRD8-F1
#
_entry.id   AF-A0A9P6LRD8-F1
#
_cell.length_a   1.000
_cell.length_b   1.000
_cell.length_c   1.000
_cell.angle_alpha   90.00
_cell.angle_beta   90.00
_cell.angle_gamma   90.00
#
_symmetry.space_group_name_H-M   'P 1'
#
loop_
_entity.id
_entity.type
_entity.pdbx_description
1 polymer ?
#
loop_
_entity_poly.entity_id
_entity_poly.type
_entity_poly.pdbx_seq_one_letter_code
_entity_poly.pdbx_strand_id
1 'polypeptide(L)'
;MTSSYRINYQLRAHKRDPLIEFIKSLLLTPFILHAKPRQPVLTSSAPDGFSDRGSSSSSSGGGGSGGGGSGGTGNQDDDKNDYQEEDKPMVDANLQRYLEIMKSVEVMIEEHRRKALKGVPEHSRLHRIVPSVASFFTSLPLEAAFLDANAKHSIAARRFVPPSFNDIRRILNTAQVMAIASTVRLIT
;
A
#
# COMPACT_ATOMS: atom_id res chain seq x y z
N MET A 1 -30.07 46.30 -3.17
CA MET A 1 -31.03 45.25 -3.62
C MET A 1 -30.43 43.89 -3.31
N THR A 2 -30.64 43.36 -2.10
CA THR A 2 -30.15 42.03 -1.70
C THR A 2 -31.23 41.00 -2.01
N SER A 3 -30.98 40.10 -2.95
CA SER A 3 -31.93 39.06 -3.36
C SER A 3 -32.44 38.24 -2.17
N SER A 4 -33.77 38.15 -2.04
CA SER A 4 -34.50 37.49 -0.94
C SER A 4 -34.47 35.96 -0.98
N TYR A 5 -33.76 35.36 -1.94
CA TYR A 5 -33.69 33.91 -2.13
C TYR A 5 -32.23 33.42 -2.10
N ARG A 6 -31.65 33.29 -0.90
CA ARG A 6 -30.48 32.43 -0.71
C ARG A 6 -30.97 31.00 -0.50
N ILE A 7 -31.01 30.24 -1.59
CA ILE A 7 -31.19 28.78 -1.53
C ILE A 7 -29.92 28.20 -0.90
N ASN A 8 -30.04 27.64 0.31
CA ASN A 8 -28.94 26.94 0.96
C ASN A 8 -28.67 25.63 0.21
N TYR A 9 -27.72 25.66 -0.73
CA TYR A 9 -27.19 24.46 -1.41
C TYR A 9 -26.21 23.66 -0.53
N GLN A 10 -26.05 24.01 0.74
CA GLN A 10 -25.22 23.23 1.66
C GLN A 10 -25.88 21.87 1.87
N LEU A 11 -25.37 20.86 1.17
CA LEU A 11 -25.67 19.47 1.45
C LEU A 11 -25.36 19.20 2.92
N ARG A 12 -26.32 18.62 3.65
CA ARG A 12 -26.11 18.17 5.03
C ARG A 12 -24.85 17.31 5.05
N ALA A 13 -23.86 17.70 5.85
CA ALA A 13 -22.67 16.89 6.04
C ALA A 13 -23.11 15.49 6.50
N HIS A 14 -22.79 14.46 5.70
CA HIS A 14 -23.10 13.08 6.08
C HIS A 14 -22.43 12.77 7.42
N LYS A 15 -23.18 12.15 8.35
CA LYS A 15 -22.65 11.68 9.63
C LYS A 15 -21.51 10.70 9.33
N ARG A 16 -20.27 11.15 9.57
CA ARG A 16 -19.08 10.31 9.44
C ARG A 16 -19.06 9.33 10.60
N ASP A 17 -18.79 8.07 10.28
CA ASP A 17 -18.71 7.02 11.28
C ASP A 17 -17.36 7.16 12.04
N PRO A 18 -17.40 7.36 13.38
CA PRO A 18 -16.19 7.54 14.17
C PRO A 18 -15.23 6.34 14.10
N LEU A 19 -15.77 5.12 13.99
CA LEU A 19 -14.96 3.91 13.86
C LEU A 19 -14.23 3.88 12.52
N ILE A 20 -14.92 4.27 11.44
CA ILE A 20 -14.32 4.32 10.10
C ILE A 20 -13.20 5.37 10.05
N GLU A 21 -13.41 6.55 10.63
CA GLU A 21 -12.36 7.58 10.68
C GLU A 21 -11.17 7.13 11.54
N PHE A 22 -11.42 6.39 12.63
CA PHE A 22 -10.35 5.78 13.42
C PHE A 22 -9.55 4.74 12.60
N ILE A 23 -10.21 3.80 11.94
CA ILE A 23 -9.53 2.80 11.11
C ILE A 23 -8.76 3.50 9.98
N LYS A 24 -9.35 4.54 9.38
CA LYS A 24 -8.71 5.34 8.34
C LYS A 24 -7.45 6.04 8.83
N SER A 25 -7.45 6.58 10.05
CA SER A 25 -6.26 7.21 10.62
C SER A 25 -5.12 6.22 10.86
N LEU A 26 -5.44 4.97 11.23
CA LEU A 26 -4.47 3.88 11.34
C LEU A 26 -3.88 3.48 9.98
N LEU A 27 -4.72 3.42 8.93
CA LEU A 27 -4.32 3.05 7.58
C LEU A 27 -3.63 4.19 6.81
N LEU A 28 -3.74 5.43 7.31
CA LEU A 28 -3.07 6.59 6.75
C LEU A 28 -1.56 6.59 7.05
N THR A 29 -1.13 5.91 8.11
CA THR A 29 0.25 5.99 8.63
C THR A 29 1.34 5.20 7.85
N PRO A 30 1.09 4.53 6.71
CA PRO A 30 2.14 4.19 5.75
C PRO A 30 2.04 5.06 4.50
N PHE A 31 2.41 6.33 4.57
CA PHE A 31 3.28 6.85 3.52
C PHE A 31 4.71 6.61 4.02
N ILE A 32 5.15 5.35 3.93
CA ILE A 32 6.55 5.05 4.16
C ILE A 32 7.29 5.61 2.94
N LEU A 33 8.04 6.69 3.15
CA LEU A 33 9.23 6.96 2.36
C LEU A 33 10.11 5.70 2.49
N HIS A 34 10.02 4.77 1.55
CA HIS A 34 11.01 3.71 1.41
C HIS A 34 12.28 4.36 0.82
N ALA A 35 12.91 5.25 1.58
CA ALA A 35 14.28 5.66 1.34
C ALA A 35 15.16 4.47 1.73
N LYS A 36 15.25 3.47 0.85
CA LYS A 36 16.45 2.64 0.82
C LYS A 36 17.58 3.66 0.63
N PRO A 37 18.53 3.82 1.57
CA PRO A 37 19.61 4.79 1.38
C PRO A 37 20.24 4.45 0.03
N ARG A 38 20.14 5.36 -0.94
CA ARG A 38 20.80 5.20 -2.24
C ARG A 38 22.26 4.99 -1.87
N GLN A 39 22.78 3.78 -2.09
CA GLN A 39 24.17 3.53 -1.79
C GLN A 39 24.97 4.58 -2.55
N PRO A 40 25.88 5.31 -1.87
CA PRO A 40 26.72 6.25 -2.58
C PRO A 40 27.42 5.43 -3.65
N VAL A 41 27.12 5.75 -4.91
CA VAL A 41 27.89 5.25 -6.03
C VAL A 41 29.27 5.84 -5.79
N LEU A 42 30.15 5.09 -5.15
CA LEU A 42 31.56 5.39 -5.11
C LEU A 42 32.01 5.25 -6.56
N THR A 43 31.96 6.36 -7.31
CA THR A 43 32.64 6.48 -8.58
C THR A 43 34.14 6.39 -8.26
N SER A 44 34.68 5.18 -8.27
CA SER A 44 36.12 4.96 -8.30
C SER A 44 36.63 5.33 -9.68
N SER A 45 36.70 6.64 -9.94
CA SER A 45 37.47 7.18 -11.06
C SER A 45 37.90 8.58 -10.69
N ALA A 46 38.87 8.68 -9.77
CA ALA A 46 39.74 9.84 -9.74
C ALA A 46 40.52 9.88 -11.06
N PRO A 47 40.72 11.05 -11.68
CA PRO A 47 41.53 11.20 -12.87
C PRO A 47 43.01 11.21 -12.46
N ASP A 48 43.69 10.10 -12.64
CA ASP A 48 45.13 10.05 -12.44
C ASP A 48 45.86 10.77 -13.59
N GLY A 49 46.54 11.85 -13.22
CA GLY A 49 47.97 11.95 -13.50
C GLY A 49 48.38 12.42 -14.89
N PHE A 50 48.44 13.74 -15.05
CA PHE A 50 49.41 14.41 -15.91
C PHE A 50 50.83 13.92 -15.57
N SER A 51 51.52 13.26 -16.50
CA SER A 51 52.96 13.06 -16.42
C SER A 51 53.62 13.06 -17.80
N ASP A 52 54.86 13.53 -17.74
CA ASP A 52 55.67 14.21 -18.71
C ASP A 52 56.32 13.31 -19.78
N ARG A 53 56.81 13.97 -20.82
CA ARG A 53 57.55 13.45 -21.98
C ARG A 53 58.81 12.68 -21.55
N GLY A 54 59.05 11.54 -22.20
CA GLY A 54 60.33 10.84 -22.15
C GLY A 54 60.43 9.79 -23.26
N SER A 55 61.46 9.92 -24.08
CA SER A 55 61.72 9.26 -25.37
C SER A 55 62.49 7.93 -25.28
N SER A 56 62.51 7.21 -26.43
CA SER A 56 63.33 6.03 -26.83
C SER A 56 62.78 4.65 -26.44
N SER A 57 62.86 3.55 -27.20
CA SER A 57 63.28 3.23 -28.58
C SER A 57 63.07 1.71 -28.76
N SER A 58 62.79 1.24 -29.99
CA SER A 58 62.93 -0.16 -30.50
C SER A 58 62.06 -1.25 -29.83
N SER A 59 61.54 -2.32 -30.44
CA SER A 59 61.77 -2.98 -31.73
C SER A 59 60.70 -4.06 -31.96
N SER A 60 60.27 -4.20 -33.23
CA SER A 60 60.07 -5.44 -34.01
C SER A 60 59.02 -6.53 -33.66
N GLY A 61 58.26 -6.88 -34.71
CA GLY A 61 57.61 -8.19 -34.97
C GLY A 61 56.19 -8.30 -34.41
N GLY A 62 55.14 -8.68 -35.15
CA GLY A 62 54.99 -9.36 -36.42
C GLY A 62 53.75 -10.28 -36.30
N GLY A 63 52.84 -10.24 -37.28
CA GLY A 63 51.64 -11.08 -37.34
C GLY A 63 50.36 -10.23 -37.46
N GLY A 64 49.38 -10.53 -38.30
CA GLY A 64 49.16 -11.61 -39.24
C GLY A 64 47.77 -11.37 -39.83
N SER A 65 47.65 -11.47 -41.16
CA SER A 65 46.43 -11.23 -41.91
C SER A 65 45.39 -12.33 -41.73
N GLY A 66 44.12 -11.92 -41.62
CA GLY A 66 42.91 -12.73 -41.84
C GLY A 66 41.69 -11.85 -41.53
N GLY A 67 40.73 -11.58 -42.40
CA GLY A 67 40.30 -12.27 -43.61
C GLY A 67 38.88 -12.81 -43.41
N GLY A 68 37.87 -11.97 -43.69
CA GLY A 68 36.51 -12.34 -44.13
C GLY A 68 35.63 -13.18 -43.19
N GLY A 69 34.53 -12.59 -42.69
CA GLY A 69 33.44 -13.32 -42.05
C GLY A 69 32.11 -12.58 -42.20
N SER A 70 31.16 -13.24 -42.88
CA SER A 70 29.84 -12.79 -43.32
C SER A 70 29.00 -12.00 -42.29
N GLY A 71 28.53 -10.82 -42.69
CA GLY A 71 27.43 -10.13 -42.05
C GLY A 71 26.09 -10.71 -42.52
N GLY A 72 25.43 -11.46 -41.66
CA GLY A 72 24.11 -12.00 -41.90
C GLY A 72 23.47 -12.45 -40.59
N THR A 73 22.87 -11.51 -39.87
CA THR A 73 21.84 -11.78 -38.85
C THR A 73 20.89 -10.59 -38.84
N GLY A 74 19.72 -10.76 -39.46
CA GLY A 74 18.56 -9.94 -39.12
C GLY A 74 18.18 -10.28 -37.69
N ASN A 75 18.40 -9.35 -36.77
CA ASN A 75 17.83 -9.46 -35.44
C ASN A 75 16.57 -8.62 -35.43
N GLN A 76 15.46 -9.34 -35.25
CA GLN A 76 14.26 -8.83 -34.64
C GLN A 76 14.68 -8.07 -33.38
N ASP A 77 14.51 -6.76 -33.40
CA ASP A 77 14.41 -5.98 -32.18
C ASP A 77 13.09 -6.40 -31.52
N ASP A 78 13.13 -7.55 -30.86
CA ASP A 78 12.19 -7.88 -29.80
C ASP A 78 12.36 -6.76 -28.76
N ASP A 79 11.46 -5.76 -28.83
CA ASP A 79 11.14 -4.85 -27.75
C ASP A 79 10.73 -5.71 -26.53
N LYS A 80 11.75 -6.23 -25.84
CA LYS A 80 11.63 -6.83 -24.53
C LYS A 80 11.12 -5.72 -23.63
N ASN A 81 9.81 -5.73 -23.40
CA ASN A 81 9.20 -4.96 -22.34
C ASN A 81 9.92 -5.29 -21.03
N ASP A 82 10.70 -4.32 -20.58
CA ASP A 82 11.26 -4.20 -19.24
C ASP A 82 10.13 -3.96 -18.24
N TYR A 83 9.31 -5.00 -18.01
CA TYR A 83 8.24 -4.96 -17.01
C TYR A 83 8.83 -5.21 -15.63
N GLN A 84 9.48 -4.17 -15.10
CA GLN A 84 9.47 -3.74 -13.69
C GLN A 84 9.31 -4.86 -12.66
N GLU A 85 10.37 -5.65 -12.47
CA GLU A 85 10.44 -6.68 -11.43
C GLU A 85 10.60 -6.07 -10.01
N GLU A 86 10.86 -4.76 -9.91
CA GLU A 86 11.13 -4.06 -8.65
C GLU A 86 9.87 -3.67 -7.83
N ASP A 87 8.68 -3.63 -8.43
CA ASP A 87 7.46 -3.16 -7.76
C ASP A 87 6.74 -4.24 -6.92
N LYS A 88 7.00 -5.53 -7.20
CA LYS A 88 6.42 -6.69 -6.50
C LYS A 88 6.65 -6.70 -4.98
N PRO A 89 7.89 -6.51 -4.46
CA PRO A 89 8.14 -6.53 -3.01
C PRO A 89 7.44 -5.38 -2.26
N MET A 90 7.16 -4.25 -2.92
CA MET A 90 6.53 -3.09 -2.30
C MET A 90 5.03 -3.32 -2.05
N VAL A 91 4.34 -3.95 -3.01
CA VAL A 91 2.91 -4.29 -2.88
C VAL A 91 2.70 -5.29 -1.75
N ASP A 92 3.58 -6.28 -1.64
CA ASP A 92 3.53 -7.30 -0.60
C ASP A 92 3.75 -6.72 0.81
N ALA A 93 4.66 -5.74 0.95
CA ALA A 93 4.91 -5.06 2.22
C ALA A 93 3.71 -4.22 2.69
N ASN A 94 3.08 -3.46 1.77
CA ASN A 94 1.87 -2.69 2.08
C ASN A 94 0.71 -3.59 2.45
N LEU A 95 0.52 -4.68 1.69
CA LEU A 95 -0.49 -5.69 1.97
C LEU A 95 -0.32 -6.27 3.38
N GLN A 96 0.89 -6.73 3.72
CA GLN A 96 1.19 -7.29 5.03
C GLN A 96 0.88 -6.30 6.16
N ARG A 97 1.27 -5.03 6.01
CA ARG A 97 1.01 -4.00 7.03
C ARG A 97 -0.48 -3.73 7.20
N TYR A 98 -1.23 -3.65 6.10
CA TYR A 98 -2.69 -3.47 6.20
C TYR A 98 -3.38 -4.66 6.84
N LEU A 99 -2.94 -5.90 6.56
CA LEU A 99 -3.45 -7.10 7.21
C LEU A 99 -3.18 -7.08 8.73
N GLU A 100 -1.97 -6.71 9.14
CA GLU A 100 -1.61 -6.59 10.56
C GLU A 100 -2.50 -5.56 11.29
N ILE A 101 -2.71 -4.39 10.68
CA ILE A 101 -3.59 -3.36 11.23
C ILE A 101 -5.02 -3.87 11.35
N MET A 102 -5.56 -4.50 10.30
CA MET A 102 -6.93 -5.05 10.32
C MET A 102 -7.09 -6.12 11.40
N LYS A 103 -6.11 -7.00 11.54
CA LYS A 103 -6.09 -8.02 12.60
C LYS A 103 -6.02 -7.43 14.00
N SER A 104 -5.22 -6.38 14.20
CA SER A 104 -5.16 -5.67 15.48
C SER A 104 -6.50 -5.03 15.85
N VAL A 105 -7.16 -4.39 14.88
CA VAL A 105 -8.50 -3.81 15.05
C VAL A 105 -9.53 -4.90 15.35
N GLU A 106 -9.48 -6.04 14.67
CA GLU A 106 -10.36 -7.19 14.92
C GLU A 106 -10.26 -7.68 16.37
N VAL A 107 -9.03 -7.84 16.89
CA VAL A 107 -8.80 -8.20 18.30
C VAL A 107 -9.37 -7.16 19.26
N MET A 108 -9.24 -5.86 18.93
CA MET A 108 -9.81 -4.78 19.75
C MET A 108 -11.35 -4.80 19.77
N ILE A 109 -11.99 -5.08 18.63
CA ILE A 109 -13.44 -5.22 18.52
C ILE A 109 -13.92 -6.42 19.35
N GLU A 110 -13.22 -7.55 19.26
CA GLU A 110 -13.58 -8.74 20.03
C GLU A 110 -13.41 -8.54 21.54
N GLU A 111 -12.37 -7.81 21.96
CA GLU A 111 -12.23 -7.39 23.35
C GLU A 111 -13.37 -6.48 23.81
N HIS A 112 -13.77 -5.51 22.97
CA HIS A 112 -14.89 -4.62 23.26
C HIS A 112 -16.19 -5.40 23.42
N ARG A 113 -16.46 -6.36 22.51
CA ARG A 113 -17.62 -7.25 22.58
C ARG A 113 -17.66 -8.04 23.90
N ARG A 114 -16.52 -8.61 24.31
CA ARG A 114 -16.40 -9.36 25.57
C ARG A 114 -16.66 -8.48 26.80
N LYS A 115 -16.21 -7.22 26.78
CA LYS A 115 -16.42 -6.27 27.88
C LYS A 115 -17.85 -5.72 27.91
N ALA A 116 -18.45 -5.51 26.75
CA ALA A 116 -19.87 -5.14 26.62
C ALA A 116 -20.77 -6.24 27.19
N LEU A 117 -20.48 -7.52 26.91
CA LEU A 117 -21.22 -8.66 27.49
C LEU A 117 -21.11 -8.72 29.03
N LYS A 118 -20.00 -8.25 29.61
CA LYS A 118 -19.79 -8.13 31.06
C LYS A 118 -20.41 -6.87 31.68
N GLY A 119 -21.05 -6.00 30.89
CA GLY A 119 -21.64 -4.75 31.36
C GLY A 119 -20.65 -3.61 31.59
N VAL A 120 -19.38 -3.73 31.14
CA VAL A 120 -18.32 -2.72 31.33
C VAL A 120 -17.67 -2.26 30.01
N PRO A 121 -18.44 -1.76 29.03
CA PRO A 121 -17.92 -1.37 27.71
C PRO A 121 -16.86 -0.25 27.78
N GLU A 122 -17.01 0.67 28.74
CA GLU A 122 -16.12 1.81 29.01
C GLU A 122 -14.65 1.41 29.20
N HIS A 123 -14.40 0.22 29.74
CA HIS A 123 -13.05 -0.26 30.06
C HIS A 123 -12.32 -0.85 28.84
N SER A 124 -12.99 -0.96 27.69
CA SER A 124 -12.37 -1.48 26.47
C SER A 124 -11.38 -0.49 25.87
N ARG A 125 -10.27 -0.99 25.31
CA ARG A 125 -9.30 -0.15 24.59
C ARG A 125 -9.97 0.64 23.46
N LEU A 126 -10.89 -0.01 22.74
CA LEU A 126 -11.62 0.61 21.64
C LEU A 126 -12.50 1.77 22.10
N HIS A 127 -13.22 1.64 23.22
CA HIS A 127 -14.05 2.73 23.75
C HIS A 127 -13.20 3.91 24.25
N ARG A 128 -12.03 3.65 24.87
CA ARG A 128 -11.10 4.70 25.28
C ARG A 128 -10.56 5.53 24.12
N ILE A 129 -10.43 4.93 22.93
CA ILE A 129 -9.94 5.62 21.73
C ILE A 129 -11.09 6.25 20.95
N VAL A 130 -12.23 5.57 20.88
CA VAL A 130 -13.45 6.01 20.18
C VAL A 130 -14.63 5.90 21.16
N PRO A 131 -14.88 6.93 21.99
CA PRO A 131 -15.96 6.88 22.99
C PRO A 131 -17.36 6.76 22.38
N SER A 132 -17.52 7.22 21.13
CA SER A 132 -18.77 7.15 20.37
C SER A 132 -18.98 5.81 19.64
N VAL A 133 -18.13 4.81 19.88
CA VAL A 133 -18.25 3.48 19.25
C VAL A 133 -19.51 2.77 19.75
N ALA A 134 -20.26 2.20 18.82
CA ALA A 134 -21.43 1.38 19.13
C ALA A 134 -21.02 -0.03 19.60
N SER A 135 -21.97 -0.75 20.21
CA SER A 135 -21.77 -2.15 20.57
C SER A 135 -21.72 -3.05 19.33
N PHE A 136 -20.84 -4.04 19.36
CA PHE A 136 -20.74 -5.08 18.33
C PHE A 136 -21.45 -6.34 18.82
N PHE A 137 -22.24 -6.97 17.94
CA PHE A 137 -22.98 -8.19 18.27
C PHE A 137 -22.35 -9.45 17.67
N THR A 138 -21.50 -9.28 16.66
CA THR A 138 -20.86 -10.36 15.90
C THR A 138 -19.35 -10.20 15.90
N SER A 139 -18.64 -11.32 15.73
CA SER A 139 -17.21 -11.28 15.41
C SER A 139 -17.05 -10.86 13.96
N LEU A 140 -16.11 -9.97 13.66
CA LEU A 140 -15.91 -9.40 12.33
C LEU A 140 -14.55 -9.83 11.79
N PRO A 141 -14.48 -10.76 10.82
CA PRO A 141 -13.22 -11.21 10.23
C PRO A 141 -12.68 -10.13 9.27
N LEU A 142 -12.03 -9.11 9.82
CA LEU A 142 -11.56 -7.95 9.07
C LEU A 142 -10.37 -8.30 8.17
N GLU A 143 -9.51 -9.20 8.62
CA GLU A 143 -8.36 -9.67 7.84
C GLU A 143 -8.82 -10.34 6.53
N ALA A 144 -9.75 -11.30 6.64
CA ALA A 144 -10.30 -12.00 5.49
C ALA A 144 -11.11 -11.06 4.58
N ALA A 145 -11.94 -10.19 5.17
CA ALA A 145 -12.71 -9.21 4.39
C ALA A 145 -11.80 -8.21 3.64
N PHE A 146 -10.65 -7.85 4.21
CA PHE A 146 -9.67 -7.02 3.54
C PHE A 146 -9.03 -7.73 2.35
N LEU A 147 -8.68 -9.01 2.47
CA LEU A 147 -8.13 -9.80 1.36
C LEU A 147 -9.12 -9.85 0.18
N ASP A 148 -10.39 -10.12 0.45
CA ASP A 148 -11.45 -10.14 -0.57
C ASP A 148 -11.63 -8.78 -1.26
N ALA A 149 -11.59 -7.69 -0.48
CA ALA A 149 -11.69 -6.33 -1.01
C ALA A 149 -10.43 -5.94 -1.82
N ASN A 150 -9.25 -6.34 -1.35
CA ASN A 150 -7.99 -6.07 -2.02
C ASN A 150 -7.87 -6.84 -3.34
N ALA A 151 -8.35 -8.08 -3.40
CA ALA A 151 -8.36 -8.88 -4.63
C ALA A 151 -9.19 -8.22 -5.74
N LYS A 152 -10.28 -7.51 -5.39
CA LYS A 152 -11.18 -6.85 -6.35
C LYS A 152 -10.79 -5.41 -6.71
N HIS A 153 -10.22 -4.68 -5.75
CA HIS A 153 -10.01 -3.23 -5.88
C HIS A 153 -8.54 -2.80 -5.75
N SER A 154 -7.62 -3.76 -5.59
CA SER A 154 -6.17 -3.53 -5.50
C SER A 154 -5.81 -2.39 -4.54
N ILE A 155 -6.48 -2.36 -3.38
CA ILE A 155 -6.40 -1.30 -2.36
C ILE A 155 -4.94 -1.07 -1.93
N ALA A 156 -4.19 -2.16 -1.70
CA ALA A 156 -2.81 -2.16 -1.23
C ALA A 156 -1.77 -1.84 -2.32
N ALA A 157 -2.15 -1.98 -3.60
CA ALA A 157 -1.27 -1.64 -4.72
C ALA A 157 -1.17 -0.12 -4.96
N ARG A 158 -2.03 0.68 -4.32
CA ARG A 158 -2.03 2.15 -4.49
C ARG A 158 -0.82 2.77 -3.78
N ARG A 159 0.00 3.50 -4.54
CA ARG A 159 1.25 4.12 -4.06
C ARG A 159 1.05 5.46 -3.34
N PHE A 160 0.17 6.30 -3.88
CA PHE A 160 0.05 7.71 -3.46
C PHE A 160 -1.29 8.04 -2.80
N VAL A 161 -2.20 7.05 -2.74
CA VAL A 161 -3.55 7.25 -2.22
C VAL A 161 -3.84 6.18 -1.18
N PRO A 162 -4.00 6.55 0.10
CA PRO A 162 -4.33 5.60 1.16
C PRO A 162 -5.78 5.10 1.01
N PRO A 163 -6.16 4.03 1.73
CA PRO A 163 -7.54 3.58 1.81
C PRO A 163 -8.53 4.70 2.13
N SER A 164 -9.53 4.86 1.26
CA SER A 164 -10.55 5.90 1.44
C SER A 164 -11.58 5.48 2.49
N PHE A 165 -12.36 6.44 2.98
CA PHE A 165 -13.49 6.18 3.86
C PHE A 165 -14.46 5.13 3.27
N ASN A 166 -14.67 5.18 1.95
CA ASN A 166 -15.56 4.26 1.25
C ASN A 166 -14.97 2.84 1.14
N ASP A 167 -13.64 2.72 1.04
CA ASP A 167 -12.97 1.41 1.02
C ASP A 167 -13.15 0.72 2.36
N ILE A 168 -12.94 1.44 3.46
CA ILE A 168 -13.11 0.92 4.82
C ILE A 168 -14.57 0.56 5.08
N ARG A 169 -15.52 1.40 4.65
CA ARG A 169 -16.96 1.07 4.73
C ARG A 169 -17.27 -0.25 4.01
N ARG A 170 -16.74 -0.44 2.79
CA ARG A 170 -16.93 -1.69 2.04
C ARG A 170 -16.33 -2.89 2.77
N ILE A 171 -15.13 -2.76 3.30
CA ILE A 171 -14.47 -3.82 4.07
C ILE A 171 -15.30 -4.22 5.30
N LEU A 172 -15.80 -3.24 6.07
CA LEU A 172 -16.66 -3.51 7.23
C LEU A 172 -17.97 -4.19 6.83
N ASN A 173 -18.63 -3.72 5.76
CA ASN A 173 -19.85 -4.34 5.26
C ASN A 173 -19.59 -5.80 4.82
N THR A 174 -18.49 -6.06 4.11
CA THR A 174 -18.08 -7.41 3.70
C THR A 174 -17.84 -8.28 4.93
N ALA A 175 -17.11 -7.80 5.95
CA ALA A 175 -16.87 -8.55 7.17
C ALA A 175 -18.17 -8.90 7.91
N GLN A 176 -19.12 -7.96 7.98
CA GLN A 176 -20.44 -8.20 8.56
C GLN A 176 -21.19 -9.27 7.80
N VAL A 177 -21.24 -9.18 6.45
CA VAL A 177 -21.90 -10.17 5.60
C VAL A 177 -21.27 -11.55 5.79
N MET A 178 -19.94 -11.65 5.76
CA MET A 178 -19.21 -12.91 5.99
C MET A 178 -19.54 -13.53 7.35
N ALA A 179 -19.69 -12.70 8.39
CA ALA A 179 -20.01 -13.17 9.73
C ALA A 179 -21.47 -13.62 9.89
N ILE A 180 -22.43 -12.94 9.24
CA ILE A 180 -23.87 -13.20 9.46
C ILE A 180 -24.53 -14.08 8.40
N ALA A 181 -23.90 -14.28 7.24
CA ALA A 181 -24.52 -14.94 6.09
C ALA A 181 -25.16 -16.30 6.42
N SER A 182 -24.55 -17.09 7.32
CA SER A 182 -25.05 -18.40 7.73
C SER A 182 -26.12 -18.36 8.83
N THR A 183 -26.31 -17.23 9.51
CA THR A 183 -27.16 -17.11 10.71
C THR A 183 -28.36 -16.20 10.54
N VAL A 184 -28.38 -15.37 9.48
CA VAL A 184 -29.42 -14.37 9.27
C VAL A 184 -30.78 -15.03 9.02
N ARG A 185 -31.82 -14.54 9.70
CA ARG A 185 -33.22 -15.01 9.54
C ARG A 185 -34.16 -13.93 9.00
N LEU A 186 -33.76 -12.67 9.12
CA LEU A 186 -34.55 -11.51 8.72
C LEU A 186 -33.63 -10.46 8.11
N ILE A 187 -34.02 -9.95 6.95
CA ILE A 187 -33.42 -8.79 6.31
C ILE A 187 -34.55 -7.76 6.18
N THR A 188 -34.34 -6.57 6.75
CA THR A 188 -35.31 -5.46 6.77
C THR A 188 -34.94 -4.39 5.77
#